data_AF-A0A1B9JGW4-F1
#
_entry.id   AF-A0A1B9JGW4-F1
#
_cell.length_a   1.000
_cell.length_b   1.000
_cell.length_c   1.000
_cell.angle_alpha   90.00
_cell.angle_beta   90.00
_cell.angle_gamma   90.00
#
_symmetry.space_group_name_H-M   'P 1'
#
loop_
_entity.id
_entity.type
_entity.pdbx_description
1 polymer ?
#
loop_
_entity_poly.entity_id
_entity_poly.type
_entity_poly.pdbx_seq_one_letter_code
_entity_poly.pdbx_strand_id
1 'polypeptide(L)'
;MFVTVSSVLGALILSPISIFYFILFPVTDISPYLQSDFILGLLYLVLFPSWLAYLFWNKGIVEIGATRGEIYTHLIPLSGGLFSIVFLNVEINWFHIVSAFLIIIGVVLCSKK
;
A
#
# COMPACT_ATOMS: atom_id res chain seq x y z
N MET A 1 -15.33 -0.76 9.91
CA MET A 1 -15.46 0.40 10.82
C MET A 1 -14.12 1.01 11.17
N PHE A 2 -13.15 0.22 11.67
CA PHE A 2 -11.81 0.72 12.05
C PHE A 2 -11.10 1.52 10.94
N VAL A 3 -10.97 0.96 9.73
CA VAL A 3 -10.28 1.63 8.60
C VAL A 3 -10.91 2.97 8.28
N THR A 4 -12.23 3.02 8.11
CA THR A 4 -12.97 4.26 7.84
C THR A 4 -12.73 5.33 8.91
N VAL A 5 -12.78 4.95 10.20
CA VAL A 5 -12.53 5.88 11.30
C VAL A 5 -11.09 6.39 11.27
N SER A 6 -10.11 5.50 11.04
CA SER A 6 -8.70 5.89 10.96
C SER A 6 -8.43 6.82 9.76
N SER A 7 -9.04 6.57 8.61
CA SER A 7 -8.90 7.41 7.42
C SER A 7 -9.54 8.78 7.61
N VAL A 8 -10.73 8.85 8.24
CA VAL A 8 -11.41 10.12 8.55
C VAL A 8 -10.60 10.94 9.55
N LEU A 9 -10.12 10.31 10.63
CA LEU A 9 -9.28 11.00 11.61
C LEU A 9 -7.98 11.50 10.98
N GLY A 10 -7.32 10.68 10.16
CA GLY A 10 -6.12 11.08 9.42
C GLY A 10 -6.39 12.28 8.50
N ALA A 11 -7.49 12.27 7.75
CA ALA A 11 -7.89 13.37 6.90
C ALA A 11 -8.18 14.65 7.69
N LEU A 12 -8.85 14.55 8.84
CA LEU A 12 -9.15 15.69 9.71
C LEU A 12 -7.87 16.29 10.32
N ILE A 13 -6.92 15.45 10.74
CA ILE A 13 -5.64 15.88 11.32
C ILE A 13 -4.77 16.56 10.25
N LEU A 14 -4.76 16.04 9.01
CA LEU A 14 -3.96 16.60 7.92
C LEU A 14 -4.59 17.85 7.30
N SER A 15 -5.91 18.01 7.38
CA SER A 15 -6.64 19.15 6.82
C SER A 15 -6.06 20.53 7.19
N PRO A 16 -5.84 20.89 8.48
CA PRO A 16 -5.30 22.19 8.83
C PRO A 16 -3.87 22.42 8.30
N ILE A 17 -3.04 21.38 8.27
CA ILE A 17 -1.69 21.44 7.71
C ILE A 17 -1.76 21.69 6.20
N SER A 18 -2.65 20.99 5.51
CA SER A 18 -2.85 21.16 4.06
C SER A 18 -3.34 22.57 3.72
N ILE A 19 -4.30 23.10 4.47
CA ILE A 19 -4.82 24.46 4.26
C ILE A 19 -3.71 25.49 4.50
N PHE A 20 -2.94 25.35 5.58
CA PHE A 20 -1.82 26.24 5.87
C PHE A 20 -0.75 26.20 4.76
N TYR A 21 -0.44 25.01 4.25
CA TYR A 21 0.49 24.86 3.13
C TYR A 21 0.00 25.58 1.86
N PHE A 22 -1.29 25.46 1.53
CA PHE A 22 -1.87 26.13 0.35
C PHE A 22 -1.93 27.66 0.48
N ILE A 23 -2.03 28.19 1.70
CA ILE A 23 -1.95 29.64 1.94
C ILE A 23 -0.51 30.14 1.69
N LEU A 24 0.50 29.38 2.12
CA LEU A 24 1.90 29.73 1.93
C LEU A 24 2.40 29.51 0.51
N PHE A 25 1.91 28.47 -0.16
CA PHE A 25 2.28 28.08 -1.52
C PHE A 25 1.01 27.90 -2.37
N PRO A 26 0.45 29.00 -2.90
CA PRO A 26 -0.75 28.94 -3.73
C PRO A 26 -0.48 28.10 -4.97
N VAL A 27 -1.38 27.18 -5.27
CA VAL A 27 -1.31 26.40 -6.51
C VAL A 27 -1.62 27.33 -7.67
N THR A 28 -0.63 27.58 -8.51
CA THR A 28 -0.75 28.45 -9.68
C THR A 28 -1.14 27.68 -10.95
N ASP A 29 -0.93 26.37 -10.97
CA ASP A 29 -1.25 25.51 -12.11
C ASP A 29 -1.94 24.23 -11.65
N ILE A 30 -3.18 24.03 -12.10
CA ILE A 30 -3.98 22.83 -11.83
C ILE A 30 -3.91 21.81 -12.96
N SER A 31 -3.28 22.16 -14.09
CA SER A 31 -3.21 21.32 -15.28
C SER A 31 -2.65 19.92 -15.02
N PRO A 32 -1.65 19.70 -14.12
CA PRO A 32 -1.14 18.36 -13.84
C PRO A 32 -2.19 17.41 -13.24
N TYR A 33 -3.16 17.94 -12.48
CA TYR A 33 -4.20 17.13 -11.84
C TYR A 33 -5.34 16.76 -12.78
N LEU A 34 -5.44 17.42 -13.93
CA LEU A 34 -6.45 17.15 -14.95
C LEU A 34 -5.94 16.21 -16.04
N GLN A 35 -4.66 15.84 -16.01
CA GLN A 35 -4.08 14.90 -16.96
C GLN A 35 -4.74 13.52 -16.81
N SER A 36 -5.07 12.91 -17.95
CA SER A 36 -5.72 11.59 -17.97
C SER A 36 -4.89 10.53 -17.25
N ASP A 37 -3.56 10.56 -17.36
CA ASP A 37 -2.67 9.63 -16.67
C ASP A 37 -2.77 9.75 -15.15
N PHE A 38 -2.87 10.98 -14.63
CA PHE A 38 -3.06 11.22 -13.21
C PHE A 38 -4.41 10.69 -12.74
N ILE A 39 -5.49 10.99 -13.46
CA ILE A 39 -6.84 10.55 -13.11
C ILE A 39 -6.95 9.02 -13.17
N LEU A 40 -6.39 8.39 -14.21
CA LEU A 40 -6.37 6.94 -14.36
C LEU A 40 -5.53 6.28 -13.25
N GLY A 41 -4.37 6.85 -12.92
CA GLY A 41 -3.55 6.37 -11.80
C GLY A 41 -4.27 6.49 -10.47
N LEU A 42 -4.97 7.60 -10.22
CA LEU A 42 -5.78 7.80 -9.03
C LEU A 42 -6.93 6.79 -8.95
N LEU A 43 -7.67 6.59 -10.05
CA LEU A 43 -8.73 5.58 -10.12
C LEU A 43 -8.20 4.17 -9.88
N TYR A 44 -7.04 3.83 -10.45
CA TYR A 44 -6.38 2.56 -10.20
C TYR A 44 -6.10 2.36 -8.70
N LEU A 45 -5.52 3.36 -8.03
CA LEU A 45 -5.22 3.31 -6.58
C LEU A 45 -6.46 3.19 -5.70
N VAL A 46 -7.55 3.89 -6.05
CA VAL A 46 -8.80 3.82 -5.31
C VAL A 46 -9.47 2.46 -5.47
N LEU A 47 -9.48 1.90 -6.68
CA LEU A 47 -10.18 0.65 -6.95
C LEU A 47 -9.40 -0.58 -6.50
N PHE A 48 -8.15 -0.74 -6.92
CA PHE A 48 -7.41 -1.99 -6.77
C PHE A 48 -6.77 -2.15 -5.38
N PRO A 49 -5.73 -1.37 -4.99
CA PRO A 49 -5.04 -1.56 -3.72
C PRO A 49 -5.85 -1.07 -2.52
N SER A 50 -6.88 -0.23 -2.72
CA SER A 50 -7.75 0.21 -1.65
C SER A 50 -9.00 -0.66 -1.57
N TRP A 51 -9.99 -0.44 -2.44
CA TRP A 51 -11.31 -1.06 -2.25
C TRP A 51 -11.31 -2.59 -2.44
N LEU A 52 -10.80 -3.09 -3.57
CA LEU A 52 -10.76 -4.53 -3.89
C LEU A 52 -9.86 -5.29 -2.92
N ALA A 53 -8.67 -4.77 -2.60
CA ALA A 53 -7.76 -5.43 -1.68
C ALA A 53 -8.38 -5.60 -0.28
N TYR A 54 -9.01 -4.55 0.27
CA TYR A 54 -9.71 -4.65 1.54
C TYR A 54 -10.90 -5.62 1.48
N LEU A 55 -11.65 -5.64 0.37
CA LEU A 55 -12.77 -6.57 0.21
C LEU A 55 -12.30 -8.02 0.22
N PHE A 56 -11.26 -8.36 -0.56
CA PHE A 56 -10.72 -9.71 -0.60
C PHE A 56 -10.02 -10.10 0.69
N TRP A 57 -9.30 -9.18 1.32
CA TRP A 57 -8.66 -9.42 2.61
C TRP A 57 -9.70 -9.70 3.69
N ASN A 58 -10.74 -8.87 3.82
CA ASN A 58 -11.81 -9.10 4.79
C ASN A 58 -12.53 -10.43 4.53
N LYS A 59 -12.85 -10.76 3.27
CA LYS A 59 -13.43 -12.06 2.92
C LYS A 59 -12.52 -13.24 3.28
N GLY A 60 -11.23 -13.13 2.97
CA GLY A 60 -10.25 -14.16 3.32
C GLY A 60 -10.17 -14.38 4.83
N ILE A 61 -10.07 -13.30 5.61
CA ILE A 61 -10.01 -13.37 7.07
C ILE A 61 -11.26 -14.02 7.67
N VAL A 62 -12.45 -13.77 7.10
CA VAL A 62 -13.70 -14.43 7.54
C VAL A 62 -13.65 -15.95 7.30
N GLU A 63 -13.04 -16.40 6.20
CA GLU A 63 -12.97 -17.82 5.84
C GLU A 63 -11.89 -18.60 6.62
N ILE A 64 -10.68 -18.05 6.75
CA ILE A 64 -9.52 -18.76 7.36
C ILE A 64 -9.19 -18.33 8.79
N GLY A 65 -9.84 -17.28 9.29
CA GLY A 65 -9.58 -16.68 10.60
C GLY A 65 -8.38 -15.72 10.61
N ALA A 66 -8.41 -14.76 11.54
CA ALA A 66 -7.41 -13.69 11.63
C ALA A 66 -5.97 -14.20 11.83
N THR A 67 -5.77 -15.20 12.69
CA THR A 67 -4.43 -15.75 13.00
C THR A 67 -3.74 -16.34 11.77
N ARG A 68 -4.48 -17.07 10.93
CA ARG A 68 -3.92 -17.64 9.69
C ARG A 68 -3.77 -16.58 8.61
N GLY A 69 -4.68 -15.61 8.56
CA GLY A 69 -4.61 -14.51 7.61
C GLY A 69 -3.41 -13.57 7.84
N GLU A 70 -3.00 -13.36 9.09
CA GLU A 70 -1.82 -12.54 9.40
C GLU A 70 -0.55 -13.09 8.74
N ILE A 71 -0.40 -14.41 8.64
CA ILE A 71 0.77 -15.04 8.00
C ILE A 71 0.91 -14.61 6.54
N TYR A 72 -0.20 -14.46 5.81
CA TYR A 72 -0.20 -14.01 4.41
C TYR A 72 0.23 -12.55 4.24
N THR A 73 0.10 -11.73 5.29
CA THR A 73 0.59 -10.34 5.29
C THR A 73 2.11 -10.28 5.09
N HIS A 74 2.84 -11.32 5.51
CA HIS A 74 4.29 -11.41 5.27
C HIS A 74 4.66 -11.67 3.81
N LEU A 75 3.70 -12.06 2.95
CA LEU A 75 3.94 -12.16 1.50
C LEU A 75 3.92 -10.80 0.79
N ILE A 76 3.34 -9.76 1.42
CA ILE A 76 3.27 -8.40 0.85
C ILE A 76 4.66 -7.85 0.45
N PRO A 77 5.69 -7.89 1.32
CA PRO A 77 7.02 -7.41 0.91
C PRO A 77 7.66 -8.26 -0.20
N LEU A 78 7.39 -9.56 -0.25
CA LEU A 78 7.89 -10.43 -1.33
C LEU A 78 7.23 -10.12 -2.67
N SER A 79 5.91 -9.95 -2.70
CA SER A 79 5.19 -9.58 -3.92
C SER A 79 5.55 -8.16 -4.38
N GLY A 80 5.72 -7.22 -3.45
CA GLY A 80 6.21 -5.87 -3.74
C GLY A 80 7.61 -5.87 -4.37
N GLY A 81 8.54 -6.66 -3.81
CA GLY A 81 9.88 -6.83 -4.39
C GLY A 81 9.85 -7.45 -5.78
N LEU A 82 9.04 -8.50 -5.98
CA LEU A 82 8.86 -9.15 -7.28
C LEU A 82 8.30 -8.18 -8.33
N PHE A 83 7.24 -7.44 -7.99
CA PHE A 83 6.64 -6.46 -8.89
C PHE A 83 7.58 -5.30 -9.20
N SER A 84 8.43 -4.88 -8.25
CA SER A 84 9.47 -3.88 -8.51
C SER A 84 10.45 -4.33 -9.60
N ILE A 85 10.91 -5.57 -9.54
CA ILE A 85 11.81 -6.12 -10.56
C ILE A 85 11.11 -6.20 -11.92
N VAL A 86 9.87 -6.70 -11.95
CA VAL A 86 9.11 -6.92 -13.20
C VAL A 86 8.68 -5.62 -13.87
N PHE A 87 8.12 -4.67 -13.12
CA PHE A 87 7.51 -3.47 -13.69
C PHE A 87 8.48 -2.28 -13.74
N LEU A 88 9.38 -2.13 -12.77
CA LEU A 88 10.35 -1.03 -12.73
C LEU A 88 11.70 -1.41 -13.32
N ASN A 89 11.88 -2.65 -13.79
CA ASN A 89 13.16 -3.19 -14.32
C ASN A 89 14.35 -2.92 -13.39
N VAL A 90 14.13 -3.00 -12.07
CA VAL A 90 15.19 -2.77 -11.08
C VAL A 90 16.27 -3.85 -11.22
N GLU A 91 17.53 -3.42 -11.36
CA GLU A 91 18.66 -4.33 -11.43
C GLU A 91 18.81 -5.13 -10.12
N ILE A 92 18.91 -6.44 -10.27
CA ILE A 92 19.01 -7.37 -9.14
C ILE A 92 20.42 -7.29 -8.55
N ASN A 93 20.57 -6.38 -7.59
CA ASN A 93 21.75 -6.33 -6.73
C ASN A 93 21.69 -7.34 -5.57
N TRP A 94 22.86 -7.64 -4.98
CA TRP A 94 23.00 -8.57 -3.84
C TRP A 94 22.08 -8.25 -2.67
N PHE A 95 21.78 -6.96 -2.43
CA PHE A 95 20.87 -6.54 -1.36
C PHE A 95 19.44 -7.05 -1.55
N HIS A 96 18.96 -7.22 -2.79
CA HIS A 96 17.62 -7.80 -3.04
C HIS A 96 17.57 -9.28 -2.64
N ILE A 97 18.65 -10.02 -2.91
CA ILE A 97 18.77 -11.43 -2.56
C ILE A 97 18.85 -11.59 -1.04
N VAL A 98 19.67 -10.78 -0.35
CA VAL A 98 19.77 -10.78 1.11
C VAL A 98 18.44 -10.42 1.76
N SER A 99 17.75 -9.41 1.23
CA SER A 99 16.42 -8.99 1.72
C SER A 99 15.38 -10.09 1.54
N ALA A 100 15.32 -10.71 0.37
CA ALA A 100 14.40 -11.83 0.09
C ALA A 100 14.66 -13.01 1.04
N PHE A 101 15.93 -13.35 1.27
CA PHE A 101 16.33 -14.42 2.18
C PHE A 101 15.94 -14.13 3.63
N LEU A 102 16.19 -12.91 4.12
CA LEU A 102 15.78 -12.47 5.47
C LEU A 102 14.26 -12.50 5.65
N ILE A 103 13.49 -12.05 4.65
CA ILE A 103 12.02 -12.10 4.69
C ILE A 103 11.55 -13.56 4.77
N ILE A 104 12.06 -14.45 3.91
CA ILE A 104 11.69 -15.87 3.92
C ILE A 104 12.00 -16.51 5.27
N ILE A 105 13.18 -16.25 5.84
CA ILE A 105 13.54 -16.75 7.18
C ILE A 105 12.55 -16.22 8.23
N GLY A 106 12.25 -14.92 8.21
CA GLY A 106 11.29 -14.32 9.12
C GLY A 106 9.92 -14.97 9.03
N VAL A 107 9.40 -15.17 7.82
CA VAL A 107 8.11 -15.84 7.58
C VAL A 107 8.13 -17.27 8.12
N VAL A 108 9.18 -18.04 7.83
CA VAL A 108 9.29 -19.45 8.27
C VAL A 108 9.38 -19.54 9.80
N LEU A 109 10.13 -18.65 10.45
CA LEU A 109 10.24 -18.60 11.91
C LEU A 109 8.91 -18.20 12.56
N CYS A 110 8.23 -17.18 12.04
CA CYS A 110 6.93 -16.74 12.55
C CYS A 110 5.81 -17.74 12.25
N SER A 111 5.88 -18.45 11.12
CA SER A 111 4.91 -19.48 10.74
C SER A 111 5.14 -20.83 11.44
N LYS A 112 6.34 -21.07 11.99
CA LYS A 112 6.62 -22.22 12.86
C LYS A 112 6.18 -21.94 14.30
N LYS A 113 4.86 -21.81 14.52
CA LYS A 113 4.17 -22.15 15.77
C LYS A 113 2.67 -22.15 15.57
#